data_AF-R2PUC4-F1
#
_entry.id   AF-R2PUC4-F1
#
_cell.length_a   1.000
_cell.length_b   1.000
_cell.length_c   1.000
_cell.angle_alpha   90.00
_cell.angle_beta   90.00
_cell.angle_gamma   90.00
#
_symmetry.space_group_name_H-M   'P 1'
#
loop_
_entity.id
_entity.type
_entity.pdbx_description
1 polymer ?
#
loop_
_entity_poly.entity_id
_entity_poly.type
_entity_poly.pdbx_seq_one_letter_code
_entity_poly.pdbx_strand_id
1 'polypeptide(L)'
;MEDQQNLEAIMGLIMYGGNAKSDAMEAIQAAKQGDFALADQKIADAEKSLTEAHHAQTGMLTQEAQGDHVQVTLLTVHSQDHLMTSIAFTDLAKEIIDLYRRIDAE
;
A
#
# COMPACT_ATOMS: atom_id res chain seq x y z
N MET A 1 10.08 -24.07 8.89
CA MET A 1 10.78 -23.21 7.90
C MET A 1 9.75 -22.53 7.02
N GLU A 2 8.80 -23.27 6.42
CA GLU A 2 7.63 -22.71 5.72
C GLU A 2 6.81 -21.74 6.59
N ASP A 3 6.49 -22.10 7.84
CA ASP A 3 5.73 -21.22 8.75
C ASP A 3 6.41 -19.86 9.00
N GLN A 4 7.75 -19.84 8.98
CA GLN A 4 8.51 -18.62 9.24
C GLN A 4 8.57 -17.72 8.00
N GLN A 5 8.74 -18.30 6.81
CA GLN A 5 8.68 -17.56 5.55
C GLN A 5 7.28 -16.99 5.29
N ASN A 6 6.22 -17.74 5.60
CA ASN A 6 4.85 -17.24 5.52
C ASN A 6 4.61 -16.08 6.48
N LEU A 7 5.11 -16.16 7.72
CA LEU A 7 4.99 -15.07 8.67
C LEU A 7 5.77 -13.81 8.23
N GLU A 8 6.95 -13.98 7.66
CA GLU A 8 7.73 -12.87 7.08
C GLU A 8 6.99 -12.17 5.94
N ALA A 9 6.37 -12.93 5.04
CA ALA A 9 5.58 -12.38 3.95
C ALA A 9 4.33 -11.64 4.46
N ILE A 10 3.61 -12.21 5.43
CA ILE A 10 2.45 -11.59 6.09
C ILE A 10 2.85 -10.28 6.77
N MET A 11 3.93 -10.29 7.56
CA MET A 11 4.41 -9.09 8.25
C MET A 11 4.90 -8.03 7.27
N GLY A 12 5.55 -8.44 6.18
CA GLY A 12 5.93 -7.56 5.09
C GLY A 12 4.73 -6.84 4.48
N LEU A 13 3.66 -7.58 4.14
CA LEU A 13 2.41 -7.00 3.63
C LEU A 13 1.80 -5.97 4.59
N ILE A 14 1.72 -6.29 5.88
CA ILE A 14 1.14 -5.38 6.89
C ILE A 14 1.99 -4.12 7.00
N MET A 15 3.31 -4.26 7.10
CA MET A 15 4.23 -3.14 7.28
C MET A 15 4.26 -2.22 6.07
N TYR A 16 4.46 -2.78 4.87
CA TYR A 16 4.49 -1.99 3.64
C TYR A 16 3.13 -1.40 3.26
N GLY A 17 2.03 -2.14 3.47
CA GLY A 17 0.67 -1.60 3.32
C GLY A 17 0.43 -0.44 4.29
N GLY A 18 0.77 -0.62 5.57
CA GLY A 18 0.66 0.44 6.58
C GLY A 18 1.46 1.70 6.24
N ASN A 19 2.68 1.54 5.74
CA ASN A 19 3.52 2.65 5.30
C ASN A 19 2.89 3.38 4.10
N ALA A 20 2.48 2.64 3.06
CA ALA A 20 1.85 3.22 1.89
C ALA A 20 0.61 4.05 2.23
N LYS A 21 -0.25 3.52 3.11
CA LYS A 21 -1.44 4.25 3.57
C LYS A 21 -1.08 5.51 4.35
N SER A 22 -0.05 5.45 5.19
CA SER A 22 0.42 6.60 5.97
C SER A 22 0.98 7.69 5.06
N ASP A 23 1.84 7.34 4.11
CA ASP A 23 2.40 8.27 3.13
C ASP A 23 1.30 8.88 2.24
N ALA A 24 0.32 8.09 1.79
CA ALA A 24 -0.83 8.61 1.03
C ALA A 24 -1.68 9.61 1.84
N MET A 25 -1.87 9.37 3.15
CA MET A 25 -2.55 10.33 4.06
C MET A 25 -1.74 11.62 4.22
N GLU A 26 -0.42 11.51 4.37
CA GLU A 26 0.47 12.66 4.45
C GLU A 26 0.50 13.46 3.14
N ALA A 27 0.46 12.79 1.99
CA ALA A 27 0.37 13.44 0.68
C ALA A 27 -0.90 14.31 0.55
N ILE A 28 -2.05 13.78 0.97
CA ILE A 28 -3.31 14.55 1.01
C ILE A 28 -3.16 15.79 1.92
N GLN A 29 -2.50 15.63 3.08
CA GLN A 29 -2.31 16.76 4.00
C GLN A 29 -1.33 17.81 3.47
N ALA A 30 -0.31 17.41 2.74
CA ALA A 30 0.60 18.33 2.06
C ALA A 30 -0.14 19.13 0.96
N ALA A 31 -0.92 18.44 0.11
CA ALA A 31 -1.71 19.11 -0.92
C ALA A 31 -2.76 20.09 -0.36
N LYS A 32 -3.40 19.75 0.78
CA LYS A 32 -4.29 20.67 1.52
C LYS A 32 -3.63 21.98 1.95
N GLN A 33 -2.32 21.97 2.14
CA GLN A 33 -1.52 23.13 2.54
C GLN A 33 -0.89 23.85 1.33
N GLY A 34 -1.16 23.38 0.10
CA GLY A 34 -0.53 23.88 -1.13
C GLY A 34 0.88 23.36 -1.37
N ASP A 35 1.41 22.47 -0.52
CA ASP A 35 2.73 21.86 -0.70
C ASP A 35 2.63 20.64 -1.62
N PHE A 36 2.45 20.92 -2.91
CA PHE A 36 2.30 19.90 -3.93
C PHE A 36 3.60 19.12 -4.20
N ALA A 37 4.76 19.72 -3.96
CA ALA A 37 6.04 19.03 -4.12
C ALA A 37 6.19 17.92 -3.07
N LEU A 38 5.85 18.21 -1.81
CA LEU A 38 5.80 17.19 -0.76
C LEU A 38 4.71 16.15 -1.02
N ALA A 39 3.55 16.57 -1.53
CA ALA A 39 2.47 15.64 -1.88
C ALA A 39 2.93 14.61 -2.93
N ASP A 40 3.60 15.05 -4.00
CA ASP A 40 4.12 14.16 -5.05
C ASP A 40 5.19 13.21 -4.50
N GLN A 41 6.10 13.73 -3.67
CA GLN A 41 7.12 12.91 -3.02
C GLN A 41 6.49 11.81 -2.16
N LYS A 42 5.46 12.15 -1.39
CA LYS A 42 4.77 11.20 -0.52
C LYS A 42 3.97 10.15 -1.29
N ILE A 43 3.35 10.51 -2.41
CA ILE A 43 2.75 9.51 -3.30
C ILE A 43 3.80 8.55 -3.86
N ALA A 44 4.97 9.05 -4.27
CA ALA A 44 6.06 8.19 -4.77
C ALA A 44 6.57 7.21 -3.68
N ASP A 45 6.69 7.68 -2.43
CA ASP A 45 7.06 6.83 -1.29
C ASP A 45 5.99 5.76 -1.00
N ALA A 46 4.70 6.14 -1.11
CA ALA A 46 3.59 5.21 -0.98
C ALA A 46 3.62 4.12 -2.07
N GLU A 47 3.80 4.50 -3.34
CA GLU A 47 3.89 3.57 -4.47
C GLU A 47 5.07 2.61 -4.35
N LYS A 48 6.21 3.10 -3.85
CA LYS A 48 7.37 2.25 -3.57
C LYS A 48 7.04 1.21 -2.51
N SER A 49 6.40 1.61 -1.41
CA SER A 49 5.95 0.68 -0.37
C SER A 49 4.93 -0.32 -0.91
N LEU A 50 3.97 0.12 -1.72
CA LEU A 50 3.02 -0.77 -2.37
C LEU A 50 3.70 -1.79 -3.27
N THR A 51 4.73 -1.40 -4.02
CA THR A 51 5.49 -2.29 -4.91
C THR A 51 6.12 -3.45 -4.12
N GLU A 52 6.77 -3.15 -2.98
CA GLU A 52 7.34 -4.18 -2.11
C GLU A 52 6.27 -5.13 -1.55
N ALA A 53 5.12 -4.59 -1.11
CA ALA A 53 4.00 -5.41 -0.67
C ALA A 53 3.42 -6.28 -1.81
N HIS A 54 3.29 -5.70 -3.01
CA HIS A 54 2.72 -6.39 -4.17
C HIS A 54 3.59 -7.57 -4.61
N HIS A 55 4.91 -7.46 -4.49
CA HIS A 55 5.84 -8.57 -4.75
C HIS A 55 5.59 -9.75 -3.79
N ALA A 56 5.42 -9.47 -2.49
CA ALA A 56 5.09 -10.51 -1.52
C ALA A 56 3.72 -11.16 -1.80
N GLN A 57 2.70 -10.37 -2.13
CA GLN A 57 1.38 -10.88 -2.51
C GLN A 57 1.44 -11.76 -3.77
N THR A 58 2.18 -11.31 -4.78
CA THR A 58 2.35 -12.07 -6.04
C THR A 58 3.03 -13.41 -5.78
N GLY A 59 4.02 -13.45 -4.88
CA GLY A 59 4.67 -14.69 -4.44
C GLY A 59 3.68 -15.67 -3.82
N MET A 60 2.86 -15.21 -2.87
CA MET A 60 1.82 -16.04 -2.23
C MET A 60 0.80 -16.58 -3.24
N LEU A 61 0.31 -15.74 -4.17
CA LEU A 61 -0.62 -16.17 -5.21
C LEU A 61 0.01 -17.19 -6.18
N THR A 62 1.31 -17.05 -6.46
CA THR A 62 2.04 -17.98 -7.33
C THR A 62 2.20 -19.35 -6.68
N GLN A 63 2.50 -19.40 -5.38
CA GLN A 63 2.57 -20.64 -4.59
C GLN A 63 1.21 -21.35 -4.57
N GLU A 64 0.14 -20.61 -4.27
CA GLU A 64 -1.23 -21.12 -4.29
C GLU A 64 -1.58 -21.75 -5.66
N ALA A 65 -1.24 -21.06 -6.77
CA ALA A 65 -1.49 -21.55 -8.12
C ALA A 65 -0.67 -22.82 -8.48
N GLN A 66 0.47 -23.04 -7.83
CA GLN A 66 1.30 -24.24 -7.99
C GLN A 66 0.79 -25.43 -7.15
N GLY A 67 -0.28 -25.23 -6.36
CA GLY A 67 -0.85 -26.24 -5.47
C GLY A 67 -0.25 -26.24 -4.07
N ASP A 68 0.60 -25.26 -3.75
CA ASP A 68 1.10 -25.03 -2.40
C ASP A 68 0.15 -24.08 -1.67
N HIS A 69 -0.83 -24.68 -0.99
CA HIS A 69 -1.92 -23.93 -0.37
C HIS A 69 -1.42 -23.15 0.85
N VAL A 70 -1.60 -21.83 0.81
CA VAL A 70 -1.28 -20.97 1.95
C VAL A 70 -2.33 -21.18 3.04
N GLN A 71 -1.87 -21.39 4.28
CA GLN A 71 -2.78 -21.51 5.41
C GLN A 71 -3.53 -20.19 5.65
N VAL A 72 -4.84 -20.17 5.42
CA VAL A 72 -5.68 -19.00 5.68
C VAL A 72 -5.85 -18.82 7.19
N THR A 73 -5.20 -17.81 7.74
CA THR A 73 -5.34 -17.36 9.13
C THR A 73 -5.86 -15.93 9.20
N LEU A 74 -6.29 -15.48 10.40
CA LEU A 74 -6.71 -14.08 10.59
C LEU A 74 -5.61 -13.09 10.18
N LEU A 75 -4.35 -13.40 10.49
CA LEU A 75 -3.19 -12.60 10.10
C LEU A 75 -3.00 -12.56 8.57
N THR A 76 -3.24 -13.67 7.89
CA THR A 76 -3.16 -13.73 6.42
C THR A 76 -4.21 -12.83 5.79
N VAL A 77 -5.47 -12.96 6.21
CA VAL A 77 -6.57 -12.11 5.74
C VAL A 77 -6.29 -10.63 6.05
N HIS A 78 -5.89 -10.32 7.28
CA HIS A 78 -5.57 -8.97 7.70
C HIS A 78 -4.44 -8.33 6.88
N SER A 79 -3.42 -9.11 6.52
CA SER A 79 -2.31 -8.62 5.68
C SER A 79 -2.75 -8.27 4.26
N GLN A 80 -3.66 -9.06 3.68
CA GLN A 80 -4.26 -8.80 2.37
C GLN A 80 -5.19 -7.57 2.43
N ASP A 81 -5.99 -7.44 3.50
CA ASP A 81 -6.83 -6.26 3.72
C ASP A 81 -5.99 -4.98 3.82
N HIS A 82 -4.86 -5.03 4.53
CA HIS A 82 -3.91 -3.92 4.61
C HIS A 82 -3.40 -3.51 3.23
N LEU A 83 -2.94 -4.46 2.41
CA LEU A 83 -2.44 -4.15 1.07
C LEU A 83 -3.55 -3.56 0.19
N MET A 84 -4.68 -4.26 0.04
CA MET A 84 -5.73 -3.86 -0.89
C MET A 84 -6.36 -2.52 -0.52
N THR A 85 -6.56 -2.25 0.77
CA THR A 85 -7.06 -0.94 1.22
C THR A 85 -6.04 0.17 1.00
N SER A 86 -4.74 -0.12 1.10
CA SER A 86 -3.68 0.87 0.88
C SER A 86 -3.51 1.21 -0.60
N ILE A 87 -3.70 0.24 -1.50
CA ILE A 87 -3.76 0.48 -2.96
C ILE A 87 -4.91 1.45 -3.27
N ALA A 88 -6.13 1.08 -2.89
CA ALA A 88 -7.30 1.91 -3.15
C ALA A 88 -7.19 3.31 -2.53
N PHE A 89 -6.59 3.41 -1.34
CA PHE A 89 -6.38 4.69 -0.67
C PHE A 89 -5.34 5.56 -1.38
N THR A 90 -4.26 4.97 -1.89
CA THR A 90 -3.22 5.69 -2.65
C THR A 90 -3.76 6.18 -3.99
N ASP A 91 -4.58 5.39 -4.68
CA ASP A 91 -5.24 5.81 -5.91
C ASP A 91 -6.20 6.97 -5.65
N LEU A 92 -7.00 6.89 -4.59
CA LEU A 92 -7.89 8.00 -4.21
C LEU A 92 -7.12 9.25 -3.76
N ALA A 93 -5.97 9.08 -3.10
CA ALA A 93 -5.14 10.19 -2.68
C ALA A 93 -4.65 11.02 -3.87
N LYS A 94 -4.26 10.38 -4.99
CA LYS A 94 -3.87 11.06 -6.23
C LYS A 94 -4.99 11.94 -6.77
N GLU A 95 -6.21 11.39 -6.87
CA GLU A 95 -7.38 12.15 -7.33
C GLU A 95 -7.68 13.35 -6.42
N ILE A 96 -7.53 13.19 -5.09
CA ILE A 96 -7.71 14.28 -4.13
C ILE A 96 -6.65 15.37 -4.31
N ILE A 97 -5.38 15.00 -4.53
CA ILE A 97 -4.30 15.95 -4.80
C ILE A 97 -4.60 16.75 -6.06
N ASP A 98 -5.05 16.09 -7.14
CA ASP A 98 -5.42 16.74 -8.39
C ASP A 98 -6.60 17.72 -8.20
N LEU A 99 -7.58 17.38 -7.35
CA LEU A 99 -8.64 18.31 -6.97
C LEU A 99 -8.09 19.55 -6.26
N TYR A 100 -7.16 19.39 -5.30
CA TYR A 100 -6.53 20.54 -4.64
C TYR A 100 -5.72 21.40 -5.60
N ARG A 101 -4.99 20.80 -6.55
CA ARG A 101 -4.26 21.55 -7.59
C ARG A 101 -5.19 22.41 -8.44
N ARG A 102 -6.37 21.90 -8.76
CA ARG A 102 -7.37 22.66 -9.54
C ARG A 102 -7.96 23.82 -8.75
N ILE A 103 -8.23 23.62 -7.46
CA ILE A 103 -8.79 24.65 -6.58
C ILE A 103 -7.76 25.77 -6.33
N ASP A 104 -6.48 25.44 -6.18
CA ASP A 104 -5.41 26.43 -5.93
C ASP A 104 -5.02 27.23 -7.19
N ALA A 105 -5.36 26.71 -8.38
CA ALA A 105 -5.13 27.37 -9.67
C ALA A 105 -6.23 28.38 -10.07
N GLU A 106 -7.32 28.49 -9.29
CA GLU A 106 -8.41 29.46 -9.45
C GLU A 106 -8.18 30.73 -8.61
#